data_AF-X1PLX3-F1
#
_entry.id   AF-X1PLX3-F1
#
_cell.length_a   1.000
_cell.length_b   1.000
_cell.length_c   1.000
_cell.angle_alpha   90.00
_cell.angle_beta   90.00
_cell.angle_gamma   90.00
#
_symmetry.space_group_name_H-M   'P 1'
#
loop_
_entity.id
_entity.type
_entity.pdbx_description
1 polymer ?
#
loop_
_entity_poly.entity_id
_entity_poly.type
_entity_poly.pdbx_seq_one_letter_code
_entity_poly.pdbx_strand_id
1 'polypeptide(L)'
;MYGMDVLDRDGVYNAYLDGGYNETNAELMTEFTIKYETQEQRDLTRAVIVDAYERSVMGKAEAHQSIIDIGYSEVNADLFIAVADTKVAERRTKDRLDRAEFMYIEGLLDETGVYAELGDLNLPAEQTADLIVM
;
A
#
# COMPACT_ATOMS: atom_id res chain seq x y z
N MET A 1 -18.99 7.77 -14.79
CA MET A 1 -19.19 8.61 -16.02
C MET A 1 -18.12 9.69 -16.06
N TYR A 2 -18.01 10.50 -15.02
CA TYR A 2 -16.96 11.52 -14.90
C TYR A 2 -15.55 10.93 -14.82
N GLY A 3 -15.28 10.00 -13.88
CA GLY A 3 -13.95 9.39 -13.72
C GLY A 3 -13.49 8.51 -14.89
N MET A 4 -14.35 8.27 -15.88
CA MET A 4 -14.05 7.54 -17.11
C MET A 4 -13.99 8.47 -18.33
N ASP A 5 -14.00 9.80 -18.12
CA ASP A 5 -14.01 10.83 -19.17
C ASP A 5 -15.19 10.72 -20.17
N VAL A 6 -16.26 10.04 -19.77
CA VAL A 6 -17.47 9.89 -20.61
C VAL A 6 -18.33 11.15 -20.55
N LEU A 7 -18.39 11.79 -19.38
CA LEU A 7 -19.09 13.06 -19.17
C LEU A 7 -18.16 14.04 -18.49
N ASP A 8 -18.17 15.29 -18.95
CA ASP A 8 -17.64 16.41 -18.19
C ASP A 8 -18.62 16.82 -17.07
N ARG A 9 -18.27 17.84 -16.29
CA ARG A 9 -19.10 18.34 -15.18
C ARG A 9 -20.53 18.67 -15.63
N ASP A 10 -20.67 19.37 -16.75
CA ASP A 10 -21.98 19.81 -17.25
C ASP A 10 -22.79 18.62 -17.77
N GLY A 11 -22.14 17.65 -18.39
CA GLY A 11 -22.73 16.37 -18.78
C GLY A 11 -23.27 15.59 -17.58
N VAL A 12 -22.50 15.52 -16.48
CA VAL A 12 -22.95 14.88 -15.22
C VAL A 12 -24.17 15.62 -14.64
N TYR A 13 -24.14 16.94 -14.61
CA TYR A 13 -25.25 17.77 -14.14
C TYR A 13 -26.53 17.53 -14.95
N ASN A 14 -26.42 17.60 -16.28
CA ASN A 14 -27.54 17.37 -17.18
C ASN A 14 -28.08 15.94 -17.05
N ALA A 15 -27.21 14.94 -16.88
CA ALA A 15 -27.65 13.56 -16.64
C ALA A 15 -28.49 13.41 -15.37
N TYR A 16 -28.18 14.17 -14.30
CA TYR A 16 -29.02 14.18 -13.10
C TYR A 16 -30.36 14.91 -13.32
N LEU A 17 -30.37 16.01 -14.07
CA LEU A 17 -31.62 16.69 -14.45
C LEU A 17 -32.53 15.77 -15.29
N ASP A 18 -31.98 15.10 -16.30
CA ASP A 18 -32.68 14.14 -17.14
C ASP A 18 -33.20 12.94 -16.33
N GLY A 19 -32.51 12.59 -15.24
CA GLY A 19 -32.93 11.61 -14.24
C GLY A 19 -34.08 12.06 -13.33
N GLY A 20 -34.54 13.30 -13.45
CA GLY A 20 -35.67 13.86 -12.68
C GLY A 20 -35.27 14.59 -11.40
N TYR A 21 -33.99 14.86 -11.17
CA TYR A 21 -33.55 15.70 -10.06
C TYR A 21 -33.88 17.17 -10.34
N ASN A 22 -34.18 17.94 -9.29
CA ASN A 22 -34.25 19.40 -9.41
C ASN A 22 -32.83 20.00 -9.51
N GLU A 23 -32.74 21.26 -9.92
CA GLU A 23 -31.45 21.96 -10.13
C GLU A 23 -30.53 21.91 -8.91
N THR A 24 -31.06 22.14 -7.70
CA THR A 24 -30.28 22.10 -6.46
C THR A 24 -29.69 20.71 -6.20
N ASN A 25 -30.49 19.65 -6.35
CA ASN A 25 -30.02 18.31 -6.08
C ASN A 25 -29.09 17.81 -7.21
N ALA A 26 -29.36 18.16 -8.47
CA ALA A 26 -28.47 17.84 -9.58
C ALA A 26 -27.08 18.46 -9.38
N GLU A 27 -27.01 19.70 -8.89
CA GLU A 27 -25.75 20.36 -8.57
C GLU A 27 -24.99 19.64 -7.44
N LEU A 28 -25.67 19.32 -6.33
CA LEU A 28 -25.07 18.59 -5.21
C LEU A 28 -24.56 17.20 -5.63
N MET A 29 -25.34 16.48 -6.44
CA MET A 29 -24.96 15.16 -6.95
C MET A 29 -23.79 15.23 -7.93
N THR A 30 -23.70 16.30 -8.71
CA THR A 30 -22.58 16.56 -9.62
C THR A 30 -21.30 16.81 -8.83
N GLU A 31 -21.36 17.70 -7.84
CA GLU A 31 -20.20 17.95 -6.97
C GLU A 31 -19.75 16.69 -6.24
N PHE A 32 -20.70 15.92 -5.70
CA PHE A 32 -20.41 14.66 -5.04
C PHE A 32 -19.67 13.70 -5.97
N THR A 33 -20.19 13.50 -7.18
CA THR A 33 -19.62 12.58 -8.18
C THR A 33 -18.20 12.97 -8.55
N ILE A 34 -17.96 14.25 -8.82
CA ILE A 34 -16.62 14.75 -9.16
C ILE A 34 -15.64 14.52 -8.00
N LYS A 35 -16.04 14.89 -6.79
CA LYS A 35 -15.22 14.72 -5.59
C LYS A 35 -14.91 13.25 -5.33
N TYR A 36 -15.92 12.39 -5.46
CA TYR A 36 -15.81 10.95 -5.24
C TYR A 36 -14.84 10.30 -6.23
N GLU A 37 -15.04 10.51 -7.53
CA GLU A 37 -14.22 9.94 -8.60
C GLU A 37 -12.77 10.44 -8.51
N THR A 38 -12.57 11.74 -8.25
CA THR A 38 -11.22 12.32 -8.06
C THR A 38 -10.52 11.76 -6.82
N GLN A 39 -11.27 11.51 -5.75
CA GLN A 39 -10.72 10.90 -4.54
C GLN A 39 -10.34 9.43 -4.77
N GLU A 40 -11.21 8.65 -5.42
CA GLU A 40 -10.97 7.25 -5.74
C GLU A 40 -9.73 7.09 -6.63
N GLN A 41 -9.60 7.92 -7.69
CA GLN A 41 -8.43 7.91 -8.56
C GLN A 41 -7.14 8.24 -7.80
N ARG A 42 -7.20 9.20 -6.87
CA ARG A 42 -6.07 9.54 -6.00
C ARG A 42 -5.72 8.40 -5.04
N ASP A 43 -6.71 7.73 -4.44
CA ASP A 43 -6.52 6.57 -3.57
C ASP A 43 -5.89 5.38 -4.30
N LEU A 44 -6.31 5.11 -5.54
CA LEU A 44 -5.71 4.09 -6.41
C LEU A 44 -4.26 4.45 -6.76
N THR A 45 -4.01 5.70 -7.16
CA THR A 45 -2.66 6.16 -7.52
C THR A 45 -1.70 6.06 -6.32
N ARG A 46 -2.15 6.47 -5.12
CA ARG A 46 -1.39 6.26 -3.87
C ARG A 46 -1.07 4.79 -3.64
N ALA A 47 -2.04 3.89 -3.82
CA ALA A 47 -1.82 2.45 -3.62
C ALA A 47 -0.73 1.91 -4.57
N VAL A 48 -0.73 2.35 -5.84
CA VAL A 48 0.31 1.98 -6.81
C VAL A 48 1.68 2.53 -6.40
N ILE A 49 1.77 3.78 -5.97
CA ILE A 49 3.03 4.39 -5.50
C ILE A 49 3.59 3.61 -4.30
N VAL A 50 2.73 3.29 -3.32
CA VAL A 50 3.14 2.53 -2.12
C VAL A 50 3.61 1.12 -2.50
N ASP A 51 2.92 0.42 -3.40
CA ASP A 51 3.35 -0.91 -3.88
C ASP A 51 4.69 -0.84 -4.63
N ALA A 52 4.90 0.18 -5.47
CA ALA A 52 6.17 0.40 -6.15
C ALA A 52 7.33 0.65 -5.16
N TYR A 53 7.06 1.40 -4.09
CA TYR A 53 8.00 1.58 -2.99
C TYR A 53 8.29 0.27 -2.25
N GLU A 54 7.25 -0.47 -1.83
CA GLU A 54 7.39 -1.76 -1.14
C GLU A 54 8.23 -2.77 -1.96
N ARG A 55 8.13 -2.71 -3.30
CA ARG A 55 8.89 -3.55 -4.24
C ARG A 55 10.26 -3.01 -4.61
N SER A 56 10.71 -1.92 -4.00
CA SER A 56 11.99 -1.25 -4.31
C SER A 56 12.11 -0.81 -5.79
N VAL A 57 10.99 -0.64 -6.49
CA VAL A 57 10.93 -0.05 -7.84
C VAL A 57 11.13 1.47 -7.75
N MET A 58 10.64 2.06 -6.67
CA MET A 58 10.69 3.50 -6.38
C MET A 58 11.41 3.75 -5.05
N GLY A 59 12.19 4.83 -4.97
CA GLY A 59 12.87 5.22 -3.73
C GLY A 59 11.94 5.90 -2.73
N LYS A 60 12.33 5.93 -1.44
CA LYS A 60 11.53 6.52 -0.35
C LYS A 60 11.17 7.99 -0.59
N ALA A 61 12.15 8.81 -0.95
CA ALA A 61 11.95 10.24 -1.18
C ALA A 61 11.04 10.52 -2.40
N GLU A 62 11.20 9.71 -3.45
CA GLU A 62 10.39 9.79 -4.67
C GLU A 62 8.94 9.38 -4.41
N ALA A 63 8.73 8.29 -3.66
CA ALA A 63 7.40 7.84 -3.28
C ALA A 63 6.69 8.86 -2.38
N HIS A 64 7.41 9.42 -1.40
CA HIS A 64 6.91 10.47 -0.54
C HIS A 64 6.46 11.70 -1.34
N GLN A 65 7.32 12.21 -2.23
CA GLN A 65 6.98 13.37 -3.07
C GLN A 65 5.81 13.07 -4.00
N SER A 66 5.77 11.90 -4.62
CA SER A 66 4.70 11.50 -5.53
C SER A 66 3.33 11.45 -4.83
N ILE A 67 3.28 11.03 -3.56
CA ILE A 67 2.04 11.03 -2.77
C ILE A 67 1.56 12.46 -2.47
N ILE A 68 2.48 13.40 -2.23
CA ILE A 68 2.15 14.82 -2.06
C ILE A 68 1.63 15.42 -3.36
N ASP A 69 2.29 15.09 -4.49
CA ASP A 69 1.96 15.63 -5.80
C ASP A 69 0.53 15.25 -6.26
N ILE A 70 0.04 14.09 -5.84
CA ILE A 70 -1.36 13.67 -6.11
C ILE A 70 -2.37 14.26 -5.11
N GLY A 71 -1.94 15.07 -4.15
CA GLY A 71 -2.82 15.88 -3.29
C GLY A 71 -3.01 15.38 -1.86
N TYR A 72 -2.17 14.48 -1.34
CA TYR A 72 -2.13 14.20 0.10
C TYR A 72 -1.25 15.20 0.84
N SER A 73 -1.50 15.38 2.14
CA SER A 73 -0.61 16.14 3.01
C SER A 73 0.71 15.41 3.26
N GLU A 74 1.74 16.17 3.61
CA GLU A 74 3.05 15.66 4.03
C GLU A 74 2.91 14.63 5.18
N VAL A 75 2.09 14.95 6.20
CA VAL A 75 1.79 14.03 7.31
C VAL A 75 1.20 12.70 6.84
N ASN A 76 0.32 12.71 5.84
CA ASN A 76 -0.26 11.49 5.30
C ASN A 76 0.78 10.71 4.46
N ALA A 77 1.60 11.41 3.68
CA ALA A 77 2.69 10.81 2.91
C ALA A 77 3.68 10.09 3.84
N ASP A 78 4.12 10.76 4.91
CA ASP A 78 4.98 10.17 5.95
C ASP A 78 4.37 8.91 6.55
N LEU A 79 3.07 8.97 6.91
CA LEU A 79 2.37 7.83 7.49
C LEU A 79 2.32 6.64 6.52
N PHE A 80 1.96 6.86 5.26
CA PHE A 80 1.89 5.79 4.26
C PHE A 80 3.24 5.12 4.04
N ILE A 81 4.32 5.92 3.98
CA ILE A 81 5.67 5.42 3.83
C ILE A 81 6.12 4.65 5.08
N ALA A 82 5.81 5.12 6.29
CA ALA A 82 6.13 4.41 7.53
C ALA A 82 5.44 3.05 7.65
N VAL A 83 4.17 2.96 7.21
CA VAL A 83 3.44 1.69 7.13
C VAL A 83 4.10 0.76 6.11
N ALA A 84 4.49 1.28 4.94
CA ALA A 84 5.19 0.50 3.93
C ALA A 84 6.55 -0.01 4.42
N ASP A 85 7.32 0.84 5.12
CA ASP A 85 8.60 0.47 5.75
C ASP A 85 8.43 -0.74 6.69
N THR A 86 7.38 -0.72 7.50
CA THR A 86 7.05 -1.80 8.44
C THR A 86 6.76 -3.10 7.67
N LYS A 87 5.94 -3.05 6.63
CA LYS A 87 5.62 -4.23 5.80
C LYS A 87 6.85 -4.79 5.08
N VAL A 88 7.74 -3.92 4.59
CA VAL A 88 8.99 -4.35 3.95
C VAL A 88 9.89 -5.05 4.96
N ALA A 89 9.98 -4.52 6.18
CA ALA A 89 10.73 -5.15 7.25
C ALA A 89 10.16 -6.52 7.63
N GLU A 90 8.84 -6.62 7.84
CA GLU A 90 8.15 -7.88 8.13
C GLU A 90 8.37 -8.93 7.05
N ARG A 91 8.26 -8.54 5.77
CA ARG A 91 8.50 -9.44 4.62
C ARG A 91 9.94 -9.94 4.61
N ARG A 92 10.92 -9.07 4.83
CA ARG A 92 12.34 -9.47 4.90
C ARG A 92 12.61 -10.44 6.05
N THR A 93 12.01 -10.21 7.21
CA THR A 93 12.11 -11.11 8.36
C THR A 93 11.52 -12.47 8.02
N LYS A 94 10.33 -12.51 7.42
CA LYS A 94 9.70 -13.76 6.98
C LYS A 94 10.54 -14.49 5.93
N ASP A 95 11.00 -13.80 4.90
CA ASP A 95 11.82 -14.41 3.85
C ASP A 95 13.13 -14.99 4.42
N ARG A 96 13.69 -14.40 5.48
CA ARG A 96 14.85 -14.96 6.19
C ARG A 96 14.50 -16.20 6.99
N LEU A 97 13.36 -16.18 7.68
CA LEU A 97 12.85 -17.34 8.43
C LEU A 97 12.65 -18.53 7.49
N ASP A 98 11.89 -18.33 6.40
CA ASP A 98 11.57 -19.37 5.41
C ASP A 98 12.86 -19.95 4.77
N ARG A 99 13.87 -19.11 4.53
CA ARG A 99 15.18 -19.56 4.03
C ARG A 99 15.97 -20.36 5.07
N ALA A 100 15.99 -19.91 6.32
CA ALA A 100 16.70 -20.61 7.39
C ALA A 100 16.07 -21.98 7.66
N GLU A 101 14.74 -22.06 7.68
CA GLU A 101 13.97 -23.31 7.76
C GLU A 101 14.35 -24.27 6.64
N PHE A 102 14.29 -23.80 5.39
CA PHE A 102 14.65 -24.62 4.23
C PHE A 102 16.09 -25.14 4.31
N MET A 103 17.05 -24.29 4.66
CA MET A 103 18.45 -24.70 4.79
C MET A 103 18.68 -25.70 5.94
N TYR A 104 17.95 -25.58 7.04
CA TYR A 104 18.02 -26.53 8.16
C TYR A 104 17.45 -27.90 7.76
N ILE A 105 16.27 -27.94 7.13
CA ILE A 105 15.63 -29.17 6.65
C ILE A 105 16.50 -29.90 5.63
N GLU A 106 17.14 -29.17 4.71
CA GLU A 106 18.05 -29.74 3.71
C GLU A 106 19.43 -30.10 4.30
N GLY A 107 19.66 -29.88 5.60
CA GLY A 107 20.92 -30.18 6.29
C GLY A 107 22.08 -29.26 5.88
N LEU A 108 21.78 -28.12 5.26
CA LEU A 108 22.75 -27.08 4.88
C LEU A 108 23.10 -26.16 6.04
N LEU A 109 22.23 -26.08 7.06
CA LEU A 109 22.48 -25.43 8.35
C LEU A 109 22.30 -26.41 9.50
N ASP A 110 23.12 -26.25 10.54
CA ASP A 110 22.90 -26.86 11.85
C ASP A 110 22.22 -25.87 12.80
N GLU A 111 21.86 -26.31 14.00
CA GLU A 111 21.19 -25.47 15.00
C GLU A 111 21.96 -24.18 15.30
N THR A 112 23.30 -24.26 15.36
CA THR A 112 24.15 -23.09 15.60
C THR A 112 24.09 -22.11 14.42
N GLY A 113 24.04 -22.63 13.20
CA GLY A 113 23.86 -21.86 11.97
C GLY A 113 22.50 -21.16 11.91
N VAL A 114 21.41 -21.79 12.36
CA VAL A 114 20.08 -21.17 12.45
C VAL A 114 20.09 -19.99 13.42
N TYR A 115 20.67 -20.15 14.60
CA TYR A 115 20.81 -19.05 15.58
C TYR A 115 21.71 -17.92 15.08
N ALA A 116 22.75 -18.23 14.32
CA ALA A 116 23.61 -17.22 13.71
C ALA A 116 22.89 -16.42 12.60
N GLU A 117 22.12 -17.11 11.75
CA GLU A 117 21.40 -16.51 10.62
C GLU A 117 20.20 -15.64 11.07
N LEU A 118 19.58 -15.96 12.21
CA LEU A 118 18.41 -15.25 12.74
C LEU A 118 18.72 -14.35 13.95
N GLY A 119 19.95 -14.39 14.49
CA GLY A 119 20.29 -13.74 15.76
C GLY A 119 20.20 -12.20 15.74
N ASP A 120 20.33 -11.58 14.57
CA ASP A 120 20.19 -10.13 14.39
C ASP A 120 18.74 -9.66 14.20
N LEU A 121 17.79 -10.59 13.97
CA LEU A 121 16.37 -10.27 13.81
C LEU A 121 15.67 -9.99 15.14
N ASN A 122 16.36 -10.16 16.28
CA ASN A 122 15.86 -9.95 17.64
C ASN A 122 14.48 -10.61 17.86
N LEU A 123 14.28 -11.78 17.25
CA LEU A 123 13.03 -12.53 17.32
C LEU A 123 12.83 -13.11 18.73
N PRO A 124 11.58 -13.30 19.18
CA PRO A 124 11.30 -14.07 20.38
C PRO A 124 11.93 -15.46 20.26
N ALA A 125 12.62 -15.91 21.31
CA ALA A 125 13.33 -17.20 21.32
C ALA A 125 12.43 -18.40 20.96
N GLU A 126 11.14 -18.29 21.22
CA GLU A 126 10.11 -19.27 20.86
C GLU A 126 10.02 -19.48 19.33
N GLN A 127 10.08 -18.42 18.52
CA GLN A 127 10.02 -18.54 17.04
C GLN A 127 11.27 -19.22 16.45
N THR A 128 12.43 -19.02 17.07
CA THR A 128 13.66 -19.72 16.66
C THR A 128 13.69 -21.17 17.14
N ALA A 129 13.08 -21.46 18.29
CA ALA A 129 13.02 -22.81 18.85
C ALA A 129 12.06 -23.71 18.07
N ASP A 130 10.91 -23.18 17.63
CA ASP A 130 9.94 -23.92 16.83
C ASP A 130 10.52 -24.46 15.51
N LEU A 131 11.50 -23.77 14.92
CA LEU A 131 12.22 -24.22 13.72
C LEU A 131 13.13 -25.43 13.96
N ILE A 132 13.72 -25.55 15.15
CA ILE A 132 14.73 -26.58 15.47
C ILE A 132 14.08 -27.88 15.94
N VAL A 133 12.87 -27.80 16.49
CA VAL A 133 12.12 -28.93 17.06
C VAL A 133 11.26 -29.66 16.02
N MET A 134 11.19 -29.15 14.77
CA MET A 134 10.44 -29.73 13.65
C MET A 134 11.18 -30.90 12.99
#